data_AF-A0A482WS96-F1
#
_entry.id   AF-A0A482WS96-F1
#
_cell.length_a   1.000
_cell.length_b   1.000
_cell.length_c   1.000
_cell.angle_alpha   90.00
_cell.angle_beta   90.00
_cell.angle_gamma   90.00
#
_symmetry.space_group_name_H-M   'P 1'
#
loop_
_entity.id
_entity.type
_entity.pdbx_description
1 polymer ?
#
loop_
_entity_poly.entity_id
_entity_poly.type
_entity_poly.pdbx_seq_one_letter_code
_entity_poly.pdbx_strand_id
1 'polypeptide(L)'
;MSRPDRIIVDSFQIVPDTRRNQYTPNHARKNKVLQAIVQTHIALFKHFGMEDKIYDLTVCMQITNLLHTLHNVLRQRGNPTSGGTLTTKVGVECKIHDGAEVQVRNSEQCCLLVSAIFNAHGLPYTHNPGDRDHWYGIAGPILTSMAAFKNRLNEIRVGCQYFPVAKADGGVKYIK
;
A
#
# COMPACT_ATOMS: atom_id res chain seq x y z
N MET A 1 14.96 54.98 -13.21
CA MET A 1 15.01 54.48 -11.81
C MET A 1 15.14 52.97 -11.85
N SER A 2 16.30 52.46 -11.44
CA SER A 2 16.66 51.04 -11.50
C SER A 2 15.96 50.26 -10.39
N ARG A 3 15.48 49.04 -10.67
CA ARG A 3 14.96 48.12 -9.65
C ARG A 3 16.15 47.60 -8.83
N PRO A 4 16.06 47.50 -7.50
CA PRO A 4 17.12 46.88 -6.72
C PRO A 4 17.19 45.39 -7.04
N ASP A 5 18.42 44.94 -7.31
CA ASP A 5 18.77 43.57 -7.60
C ASP A 5 18.32 42.62 -6.49
N ARG A 6 17.76 41.47 -6.89
CA ARG A 6 17.50 40.35 -5.99
C ARG A 6 18.84 39.83 -5.48
N ILE A 7 19.10 39.99 -4.19
CA ILE A 7 20.14 39.22 -3.50
C ILE A 7 19.61 37.78 -3.41
N ILE A 8 20.09 36.91 -4.28
CA ILE A 8 19.97 35.46 -4.12
C ILE A 8 20.99 35.08 -3.05
N VAL A 9 20.51 34.85 -1.82
CA VAL A 9 21.33 34.23 -0.79
C VAL A 9 21.18 32.72 -0.95
N ASP A 10 22.18 32.10 -1.57
CA ASP A 10 22.39 30.65 -1.64
C ASP A 10 22.71 30.10 -0.25
N SER A 11 21.69 30.01 0.60
CA SER A 11 21.75 29.15 1.77
C SER A 11 20.51 28.28 1.77
N PHE A 12 20.67 27.04 1.30
CA PHE A 12 19.73 25.96 1.59
C PHE A 12 19.80 25.64 3.09
N GLN A 13 19.36 26.57 3.94
CA GLN A 13 18.97 26.24 5.29
C GLN A 13 17.78 25.31 5.17
N ILE A 14 18.02 24.02 5.43
CA ILE A 14 16.97 23.03 5.61
C ILE A 14 16.17 23.49 6.82
N VAL A 15 15.07 24.21 6.58
CA VAL A 15 14.09 24.52 7.62
C VAL A 15 13.59 23.18 8.15
N PRO A 16 13.75 22.87 9.44
CA PRO A 16 13.27 21.62 10.01
C PRO A 16 11.74 21.59 9.93
N ASP A 17 11.21 20.97 8.88
CA ASP A 17 9.78 20.75 8.76
C ASP A 17 9.41 19.60 9.70
N THR A 18 8.88 19.94 10.88
CA THR A 18 8.37 18.99 11.87
C THR A 18 7.24 18.11 11.33
N ARG A 19 6.68 18.42 10.16
CA ARG A 19 5.70 17.62 9.43
C ARG A 19 6.31 16.71 8.37
N ARG A 20 7.58 16.88 7.99
CA ARG A 20 8.27 15.94 7.11
C ARG A 20 8.66 14.70 7.90
N ASN A 21 8.24 13.54 7.39
CA ASN A 21 8.60 12.26 7.97
C ASN A 21 10.13 12.07 7.88
N GLN A 22 10.85 12.28 8.99
CA GLN A 22 12.30 12.06 9.13
C GLN A 22 12.64 10.57 9.16
N TYR A 23 12.11 9.80 8.23
CA TYR A 23 12.34 8.36 8.14
C TYR A 23 13.63 8.10 7.36
N THR A 24 14.66 7.57 8.03
CA THR A 24 15.87 7.06 7.38
C THR A 24 15.59 5.68 6.80
N PRO A 25 15.66 5.48 5.47
CA PRO A 25 15.29 4.20 4.86
C PRO A 25 16.23 3.07 5.29
N ASN A 26 15.72 2.08 6.01
CA ASN A 26 16.44 0.82 6.20
C ASN A 26 16.33 -0.01 4.92
N HIS A 27 17.30 0.14 4.02
CA HIS A 27 17.30 -0.51 2.70
C HIS A 27 17.21 -2.04 2.77
N ALA A 28 17.91 -2.67 3.72
CA ALA A 28 17.86 -4.12 3.89
C ALA A 28 16.46 -4.61 4.28
N ARG A 29 15.80 -3.91 5.22
CA ARG A 29 14.42 -4.22 5.62
C ARG A 29 13.42 -3.95 4.50
N LYS A 30 13.61 -2.85 3.74
CA LYS A 30 12.79 -2.53 2.57
C LYS A 30 12.87 -3.63 1.50
N ASN A 31 14.06 -4.16 1.22
CA ASN A 31 14.23 -5.25 0.25
C ASN A 31 13.48 -6.52 0.68
N LYS A 32 13.57 -6.91 1.96
CA LYS A 32 12.81 -8.04 2.50
C LYS A 32 11.30 -7.86 2.35
N VAL A 33 10.80 -6.66 2.65
CA VAL A 33 9.37 -6.32 2.48
C VAL A 33 8.94 -6.44 1.02
N LEU A 34 9.72 -5.90 0.09
CA LEU A 34 9.42 -5.99 -1.35
C LEU A 34 9.43 -7.44 -1.84
N GLN A 35 10.42 -8.23 -1.44
CA GLN A 35 10.50 -9.65 -1.77
C GLN A 35 9.31 -10.43 -1.22
N ALA A 36 8.91 -10.19 0.03
CA ALA A 36 7.73 -10.80 0.62
C ALA A 36 6.45 -10.43 -0.15
N ILE A 37 6.29 -9.16 -0.54
CA ILE A 37 5.14 -8.69 -1.32
C ILE A 37 5.07 -9.40 -2.68
N VAL A 38 6.18 -9.48 -3.42
CA VAL A 38 6.24 -10.13 -4.74
C VAL A 38 5.92 -11.62 -4.62
N GLN A 39 6.55 -12.32 -3.67
CA GLN A 39 6.27 -13.74 -3.45
C GLN A 39 4.83 -13.98 -3.03
N THR A 40 4.25 -13.09 -2.22
CA THR A 40 2.84 -13.16 -1.83
C THR A 40 1.92 -12.99 -3.03
N HIS A 41 2.21 -12.08 -3.98
CA HIS A 41 1.43 -11.97 -5.21
C HIS A 41 1.47 -13.29 -5.99
N ILE A 42 2.66 -13.83 -6.24
CA ILE A 42 2.82 -15.11 -6.96
C ILE A 42 2.06 -16.24 -6.26
N ALA A 43 2.17 -16.33 -4.93
CA ALA A 43 1.49 -17.35 -4.15
C ALA A 43 -0.04 -17.18 -4.18
N LEU A 44 -0.55 -15.96 -4.13
CA LEU A 44 -1.99 -15.70 -4.26
C LEU A 44 -2.50 -16.05 -5.66
N PHE A 45 -1.80 -15.68 -6.73
CA PHE A 45 -2.17 -16.09 -8.09
C PHE A 45 -2.29 -17.62 -8.20
N LYS A 46 -1.29 -18.36 -7.69
CA LYS A 46 -1.33 -19.83 -7.62
C LYS A 46 -2.46 -20.35 -6.76
N HIS A 47 -2.67 -19.76 -5.59
CA HIS A 47 -3.72 -20.20 -4.66
C HIS A 47 -5.12 -20.06 -5.27
N PHE A 48 -5.33 -19.05 -6.10
CA PHE A 48 -6.58 -18.83 -6.82
C PHE A 48 -6.64 -19.53 -8.19
N GLY A 49 -5.55 -20.18 -8.65
CA GLY A 49 -5.50 -20.87 -9.95
C GLY A 49 -5.55 -19.90 -11.14
N MET A 50 -4.90 -18.74 -11.01
CA MET A 50 -4.92 -17.65 -11.99
C MET A 50 -3.51 -17.26 -12.44
N GLU A 51 -2.57 -18.20 -12.48
CA GLU A 51 -1.17 -17.95 -12.86
C GLU A 51 -1.01 -17.35 -14.26
N ASP A 52 -1.92 -17.71 -15.18
CA ASP A 52 -1.99 -17.17 -16.53
C ASP A 52 -2.45 -15.71 -16.58
N LYS A 53 -3.07 -15.21 -15.51
CA LYS A 53 -3.61 -13.84 -15.38
C LYS A 53 -2.65 -12.86 -14.71
N ILE A 54 -1.37 -13.21 -14.54
CA ILE A 54 -0.39 -12.33 -13.88
C ILE A 54 -0.15 -11.00 -14.62
N TYR A 55 -0.49 -10.94 -15.91
CA TYR A 55 -0.41 -9.72 -16.72
C TYR A 55 -1.76 -8.99 -16.83
N ASP A 56 -2.84 -9.57 -16.31
CA ASP A 56 -4.14 -8.90 -16.25
C ASP A 56 -4.13 -7.87 -15.13
N LEU A 57 -4.18 -6.59 -15.52
CA LEU A 57 -4.12 -5.49 -14.59
C LEU A 57 -5.32 -5.46 -13.62
N THR A 58 -6.51 -5.87 -14.07
CA THR A 58 -7.71 -5.92 -13.24
C THR A 58 -7.60 -6.98 -12.15
N VAL A 59 -7.11 -8.16 -12.50
CA VAL A 59 -6.85 -9.24 -11.53
C VAL A 59 -5.72 -8.84 -10.59
N CYS A 60 -4.61 -8.30 -11.11
CA CYS A 60 -3.49 -7.81 -10.29
C CYS A 60 -3.92 -6.79 -9.23
N MET A 61 -4.79 -5.85 -9.59
CA MET A 61 -5.31 -4.85 -8.66
C MET A 61 -6.22 -5.47 -7.59
N GLN A 62 -6.99 -6.50 -7.93
CA GLN A 62 -7.81 -7.23 -6.94
C GLN A 62 -6.92 -7.99 -5.96
N ILE A 63 -5.88 -8.68 -6.45
CA ILE A 63 -4.89 -9.36 -5.60
C ILE A 63 -4.15 -8.37 -4.71
N THR A 64 -3.78 -7.19 -5.22
CA THR A 64 -3.15 -6.12 -4.43
C THR A 64 -4.06 -5.64 -3.29
N ASN A 65 -5.34 -5.39 -3.59
CA ASN A 65 -6.32 -4.95 -2.58
C ASN A 65 -6.59 -6.04 -1.54
N LEU A 66 -6.64 -7.30 -1.98
CA LEU A 66 -6.75 -8.45 -1.10
C LEU A 66 -5.54 -8.50 -0.16
N LEU A 67 -4.32 -8.47 -0.69
CA LEU A 67 -3.09 -8.46 0.10
C LEU A 67 -3.07 -7.29 1.11
N HIS A 68 -3.44 -6.09 0.68
CA HIS A 68 -3.51 -4.93 1.58
C HIS A 68 -4.51 -5.15 2.72
N THR A 69 -5.67 -5.76 2.43
CA THR A 69 -6.69 -6.09 3.44
C THR A 69 -6.17 -7.14 4.41
N LEU A 70 -5.61 -8.25 3.91
CA LEU A 70 -5.05 -9.33 4.72
C LEU A 70 -3.89 -8.83 5.60
N HIS A 71 -3.01 -7.98 5.05
CA HIS A 71 -1.94 -7.34 5.82
C HIS A 71 -2.48 -6.56 7.01
N ASN A 72 -3.53 -5.75 6.81
CA ASN A 72 -4.14 -4.97 7.87
C ASN A 72 -4.84 -5.85 8.92
N VAL A 73 -5.52 -6.92 8.48
CA VAL A 73 -6.13 -7.92 9.37
C VAL A 73 -5.06 -8.59 10.24
N LEU A 74 -3.99 -9.10 9.63
CA LEU A 74 -2.89 -9.77 10.35
C LEU A 74 -2.18 -8.80 11.30
N ARG A 75 -1.98 -7.55 10.91
CA ARG A 75 -1.44 -6.50 11.80
C ARG A 75 -2.35 -6.26 13.02
N GLN A 76 -3.66 -6.17 12.81
CA GLN A 76 -4.63 -6.00 13.91
C GLN A 76 -4.67 -7.22 14.83
N ARG A 77 -4.62 -8.44 14.27
CA ARG A 77 -4.52 -9.68 15.07
C ARG A 77 -3.24 -9.71 15.91
N GLY A 78 -2.13 -9.21 15.37
CA GLY A 78 -0.90 -9.03 16.12
C GLY A 78 -1.01 -7.98 17.23
N ASN A 79 -1.91 -7.01 17.12
CA ASN A 79 -2.10 -5.94 18.10
C ASN A 79 -3.57 -5.83 18.58
N PRO A 80 -4.01 -6.72 19.50
CA PRO A 80 -5.41 -6.81 19.94
C PRO A 80 -5.90 -5.57 20.71
N THR A 81 -5.00 -4.72 21.20
CA THR A 81 -5.31 -3.46 21.89
C THR A 81 -5.53 -2.29 20.91
N SER A 82 -5.15 -2.44 19.64
CA SER A 82 -5.45 -1.45 18.61
C SER A 82 -6.92 -1.59 18.19
N GLY A 83 -7.75 -0.58 18.45
CA GLY A 83 -9.21 -0.58 18.23
C GLY A 83 -9.67 -0.63 16.76
N GLY A 84 -8.91 -1.27 15.88
CA GLY A 84 -9.28 -1.50 14.49
C GLY A 84 -10.42 -2.51 14.38
N THR A 85 -11.46 -2.16 13.62
CA THR A 85 -12.65 -3.02 13.37
C THR A 85 -12.56 -3.79 12.06
N LEU A 86 -11.39 -3.86 11.42
CA LEU A 86 -11.29 -4.49 10.09
C LEU A 86 -11.38 -6.01 10.21
N THR A 87 -10.74 -6.60 11.23
CA THR A 87 -10.86 -8.02 11.58
C THR A 87 -12.31 -8.47 11.74
N THR A 88 -13.21 -7.60 12.21
CA THR A 88 -14.64 -7.91 12.39
C THR A 88 -15.49 -7.62 11.15
N LYS A 89 -14.97 -6.86 10.18
CA LYS A 89 -15.66 -6.48 8.93
C LYS A 89 -15.28 -7.32 7.73
N VAL A 90 -14.12 -7.98 7.78
CA VAL A 90 -13.69 -8.86 6.69
C VAL A 90 -14.52 -10.14 6.72
N GLY A 91 -15.18 -10.43 5.60
CA GLY A 91 -15.97 -11.63 5.44
C GLY A 91 -15.12 -12.91 5.48
N VAL A 92 -15.78 -14.05 5.59
CA VAL A 92 -15.12 -15.37 5.64
C VAL A 92 -14.43 -15.73 4.32
N GLU A 93 -14.78 -15.04 3.23
CA GLU A 93 -14.35 -15.34 1.87
C GLU A 93 -13.53 -14.20 1.24
N CYS A 94 -12.53 -14.59 0.47
CA CYS A 94 -11.80 -13.73 -0.44
C CYS A 94 -12.23 -14.05 -1.87
N LYS A 95 -12.65 -13.01 -2.61
CA LYS A 95 -13.21 -13.15 -3.95
C LYS A 95 -12.38 -12.37 -4.95
N ILE A 96 -12.05 -13.00 -6.08
CA ILE A 96 -11.43 -12.36 -7.23
C ILE A 96 -12.32 -12.61 -8.44
N HIS A 97 -12.64 -11.53 -9.16
CA HIS A 97 -13.47 -11.55 -10.35
C HIS A 97 -12.59 -11.52 -11.60
N ASP A 98 -12.79 -12.45 -12.52
CA ASP A 98 -12.26 -12.43 -13.89
C ASP A 98 -13.43 -12.41 -14.88
N GLY A 99 -13.84 -11.20 -15.25
CA GLY A 99 -15.08 -11.01 -16.00
C GLY A 99 -16.31 -11.54 -15.24
N ALA A 100 -16.96 -12.57 -15.79
CA ALA A 100 -18.11 -13.24 -15.18
C ALA A 100 -17.70 -14.35 -14.17
N GLU A 101 -16.46 -14.82 -14.22
CA GLU A 101 -15.97 -15.86 -13.33
C GLU A 101 -15.58 -15.28 -11.97
N VAL A 102 -15.89 -16.01 -10.90
CA VAL A 102 -15.55 -15.60 -9.53
C VAL A 102 -14.79 -16.72 -8.84
N GLN A 103 -13.52 -16.46 -8.56
CA GLN A 103 -12.69 -17.35 -7.76
C GLN A 103 -12.85 -17.00 -6.28
N VAL A 104 -13.28 -17.97 -5.49
CA VAL A 104 -13.52 -17.81 -4.05
C VAL A 104 -12.55 -18.68 -3.26
N ARG A 105 -11.92 -18.09 -2.23
CA ARG A 105 -11.05 -18.79 -1.28
C ARG A 105 -11.39 -18.38 0.15
N ASN A 106 -11.06 -19.25 1.10
CA ASN A 106 -11.26 -18.95 2.51
C ASN A 106 -10.27 -17.87 2.98
N SER A 107 -10.78 -16.87 3.69
CA SER A 107 -9.99 -15.73 4.18
C SER A 107 -8.93 -16.13 5.21
N GLU A 108 -9.20 -17.13 6.05
CA GLU A 108 -8.24 -17.62 7.04
C GLU A 108 -7.09 -18.35 6.35
N GLN A 109 -7.38 -19.17 5.33
CA GLN A 109 -6.33 -19.81 4.51
C GLN A 109 -5.45 -18.77 3.81
N CYS A 110 -6.06 -17.68 3.30
CA CYS A 110 -5.32 -16.57 2.72
C CYS A 110 -4.45 -15.85 3.77
N CYS A 111 -4.98 -15.63 4.98
CA CYS A 111 -4.22 -15.06 6.09
C CYS A 111 -3.02 -15.94 6.48
N LEU A 112 -3.21 -17.26 6.58
CA LEU A 112 -2.14 -18.22 6.89
C LEU A 112 -1.06 -18.21 5.81
N LEU A 113 -1.45 -18.20 4.53
CA LEU A 113 -0.51 -18.11 3.41
C LEU A 113 0.33 -16.83 3.47
N VAL A 114 -0.32 -15.68 3.63
CA VAL A 114 0.37 -14.38 3.74
C VAL A 114 1.29 -14.37 4.96
N SER A 115 0.81 -14.81 6.12
CA SER A 115 1.60 -14.86 7.36
C SER A 115 2.83 -15.75 7.22
N ALA A 116 2.69 -16.94 6.61
CA ALA A 116 3.79 -17.86 6.39
C ALA A 116 4.89 -17.26 5.50
N ILE A 117 4.51 -16.59 4.41
CA ILE A 117 5.48 -15.95 3.50
C ILE A 117 6.20 -14.81 4.21
N PHE A 118 5.49 -13.91 4.88
CA PHE A 118 6.12 -12.81 5.61
C PHE A 118 7.04 -13.32 6.73
N ASN A 119 6.64 -14.38 7.43
CA ASN A 119 7.49 -15.02 8.43
C ASN A 119 8.78 -15.61 7.83
N ALA A 120 8.70 -16.24 6.65
CA ALA A 120 9.87 -16.77 5.95
C ALA A 120 10.91 -15.68 5.57
N HIS A 121 10.47 -14.43 5.43
CA HIS A 121 11.35 -13.27 5.21
C HIS A 121 11.85 -12.63 6.52
N GLY A 122 11.55 -13.22 7.68
CA GLY A 122 11.86 -12.66 8.99
C GLY A 122 11.01 -11.43 9.33
N LEU A 123 9.78 -11.38 8.81
CA LEU A 123 8.80 -10.32 9.03
C LEU A 123 7.54 -10.88 9.70
N PRO A 124 7.63 -11.50 10.90
CA PRO A 124 6.46 -12.05 11.56
C PRO A 124 5.46 -10.94 11.93
N TYR A 125 4.17 -11.28 11.88
CA TYR A 125 3.12 -10.43 12.41
C TYR A 125 3.07 -10.56 13.93
N THR A 126 3.58 -9.57 14.65
CA THR A 126 3.63 -9.50 16.11
C THR A 126 3.02 -8.20 16.64
N HIS A 127 2.76 -8.16 17.95
CA HIS A 127 2.37 -6.93 18.65
C HIS A 127 3.49 -5.91 18.56
N ASN A 128 3.16 -4.70 18.09
CA ASN A 128 4.08 -3.59 18.14
C ASN A 128 3.34 -2.29 18.53
N PRO A 129 3.74 -1.62 19.63
CA PRO A 129 3.15 -0.35 20.03
C PRO A 129 3.57 0.84 19.15
N GLY A 130 4.58 0.68 18.29
CA GLY A 130 5.08 1.71 17.38
C GLY A 130 5.25 1.23 15.94
N ASP A 131 4.29 1.57 15.06
CA ASP A 131 4.31 1.19 13.65
C ASP A 131 5.52 1.77 12.87
N ARG A 132 6.08 2.89 13.33
CA ARG A 132 7.11 3.67 12.59
C ARG A 132 8.46 2.95 12.48
N ASP A 133 8.87 2.24 13.52
CA ASP A 133 10.14 1.51 13.57
C ASP A 133 9.98 0.03 13.20
N HIS A 134 8.75 -0.41 12.97
CA HIS A 134 8.44 -1.76 12.52
C HIS A 134 8.41 -1.86 10.99
N TRP A 135 8.48 -3.09 10.47
CA TRP A 135 8.36 -3.31 9.03
C TRP A 135 6.95 -2.96 8.50
N TYR A 136 5.94 -2.88 9.37
CA TYR A 136 4.59 -2.38 9.04
C TYR A 136 4.63 -0.96 8.46
N GLY A 137 5.47 -0.08 9.02
CA GLY A 137 5.66 1.29 8.54
C GLY A 137 6.30 1.38 7.15
N ILE A 138 6.85 0.28 6.62
CA ILE A 138 7.37 0.16 5.25
C ILE A 138 6.32 -0.48 4.34
N ALA A 139 5.74 -1.61 4.76
CA ALA A 139 4.79 -2.37 3.95
C ALA A 139 3.49 -1.59 3.71
N GLY A 140 2.95 -0.92 4.74
CA GLY A 140 1.71 -0.16 4.65
C GLY A 140 1.72 0.90 3.55
N PRO A 141 2.69 1.84 3.52
CA PRO A 141 2.79 2.83 2.45
C PRO A 141 2.95 2.24 1.05
N ILE A 142 3.71 1.15 0.89
CA ILE A 142 3.89 0.46 -0.39
C ILE A 142 2.55 -0.12 -0.86
N LEU A 143 1.89 -0.91 -0.02
CA LEU A 143 0.60 -1.53 -0.34
C LEU A 143 -0.49 -0.49 -0.58
N THR A 144 -0.51 0.59 0.19
CA THR A 144 -1.44 1.71 -0.02
C THR A 144 -1.21 2.38 -1.37
N SER A 145 0.05 2.59 -1.75
CA SER A 145 0.40 3.18 -3.05
C SER A 145 0.00 2.27 -4.22
N MET A 146 0.23 0.97 -4.08
CA MET A 146 -0.18 -0.03 -5.07
C MET A 146 -1.71 -0.13 -5.17
N ALA A 147 -2.43 -0.12 -4.05
CA ALA A 147 -3.89 -0.14 -4.02
C ALA A 147 -4.50 1.14 -4.63
N ALA A 148 -3.92 2.30 -4.33
CA ALA A 148 -4.35 3.59 -4.87
C ALA A 148 -4.16 3.70 -6.40
N PHE A 149 -3.26 2.91 -6.98
CA PHE A 149 -3.09 2.82 -8.42
C PHE A 149 -4.40 2.44 -9.13
N LYS A 150 -5.25 1.60 -8.54
CA LYS A 150 -6.56 1.24 -9.09
C LYS A 150 -7.47 2.45 -9.29
N ASN A 151 -7.52 3.34 -8.29
CA ASN A 151 -8.35 4.54 -8.36
C ASN A 151 -7.85 5.46 -9.49
N ARG A 152 -6.53 5.62 -9.60
CA ARG A 152 -5.90 6.41 -10.67
C ARG A 152 -6.12 5.81 -12.07
N LEU A 153 -6.05 4.49 -12.19
CA LEU A 153 -6.33 3.81 -13.46
C LEU A 153 -7.80 4.02 -13.89
N ASN A 154 -8.73 3.96 -12.94
CA ASN A 154 -10.13 4.24 -13.20
C ASN A 154 -10.35 5.70 -13.62
N GLU A 155 -9.67 6.67 -12.99
CA GLU A 155 -9.69 8.07 -13.41
C GLU A 155 -9.20 8.24 -14.86
N ILE A 156 -8.09 7.59 -15.22
CA ILE A 156 -7.55 7.62 -16.60
C ILE A 156 -8.55 6.99 -17.58
N ARG A 157 -9.16 5.85 -17.24
CA ARG A 157 -10.15 5.15 -18.09
C ARG A 157 -11.44 5.96 -18.28
N VAL A 158 -11.84 6.76 -17.30
CA VAL A 158 -12.99 7.68 -17.36
C VAL A 158 -12.64 8.98 -18.11
N GLY A 159 -11.37 9.16 -18.50
CA GLY A 159 -10.92 10.33 -19.24
C GLY A 159 -10.72 11.57 -18.36
N CYS A 160 -10.46 11.40 -17.06
CA CYS A 160 -10.04 12.51 -16.21
C CYS A 160 -8.66 13.02 -16.67
N GLN A 161 -8.66 14.13 -17.42
CA GLN A 161 -7.46 14.82 -17.90
C GLN A 161 -6.86 15.79 -16.88
N TYR A 162 -7.34 15.81 -15.64
CA TYR A 162 -7.03 16.86 -14.67
C TYR A 162 -6.62 16.27 -13.34
N PHE A 163 -5.34 16.45 -12.97
CA PHE A 163 -4.79 15.98 -11.71
C PHE A 163 -4.87 17.06 -10.63
N PRO A 164 -5.53 16.81 -9.49
CA PRO A 164 -5.52 17.76 -8.37
C PRO A 164 -4.13 17.77 -7.72
N VAL A 165 -3.45 18.91 -7.76
CA VAL A 165 -2.03 19.07 -7.34
C VAL A 165 -1.90 19.70 -5.97
N ALA A 166 -2.86 20.55 -5.59
CA ALA A 166 -2.87 21.21 -4.30
C ALA A 166 -4.29 21.66 -3.94
N LYS A 167 -4.61 21.62 -2.65
CA LYS A 167 -5.69 22.44 -2.08
C LYS A 167 -5.05 23.71 -1.52
N ALA A 168 -5.30 24.84 -2.16
CA ALA A 168 -4.94 26.15 -1.63
C ALA A 168 -6.24 26.96 -1.54
N ASP A 169 -6.48 27.57 -0.37
CA ASP A 169 -7.59 28.50 -0.14
C ASP A 169 -8.98 27.93 -0.46
N GLY A 170 -9.24 26.68 -0.06
CA GLY A 170 -10.54 26.02 -0.26
C GLY A 170 -10.83 25.57 -1.70
N GLY A 171 -9.97 25.91 -2.66
CA GLY A 171 -10.04 25.45 -4.05
C GLY A 171 -9.08 24.29 -4.34
N VAL A 172 -9.51 23.37 -5.22
CA VAL A 172 -8.64 22.30 -5.75
C VAL A 172 -7.97 22.82 -7.02
N LYS A 173 -6.64 22.91 -7.02
CA LYS A 173 -5.85 23.26 -8.22
C LYS A 173 -5.62 22.00 -9.05
N TYR A 174 -5.92 22.06 -10.34
CA TYR A 174 -5.69 20.97 -11.28
C TYR A 174 -4.56 21.31 -12.26
N ILE A 175 -3.76 20.31 -12.66
CA ILE A 175 -2.88 20.37 -13.84
C ILE A 175 -3.40 19.39 -14.89
N LYS A 176 -3.19 19.76 -16.15
CA LYS A 176 -3.46 18.90 -17.30
C LYS A 176 -2.29 17.95 -17.54
#